data_AF-A0A2G0E641-F1
#
_entry.id   AF-A0A2G0E641-F1
#
_cell.length_a   1.000
_cell.length_b   1.000
_cell.length_c   1.000
_cell.angle_alpha   90.00
_cell.angle_beta   90.00
_cell.angle_gamma   90.00
#
_symmetry.space_group_name_H-M   'P 1'
#
loop_
_entity.id
_entity.type
_entity.pdbx_description
1 polymer ?
#
loop_
_entity_poly.entity_id
_entity_poly.type
_entity_poly.pdbx_seq_one_letter_code
_entity_poly.pdbx_strand_id
1 'polypeptide(L)'
;AMGANMINSILESVANKLREWFPEEEILFSILSNFATESLASACCEIPFERLGRSKEIGEQIAKKIQQAGEYAKLDPYRAATHNKGIMNGIAAVVAATGNDTRAVSSSIHAYAARNGLYQGLTDWQIKENKLVGKLTVPLAVA
;
A
#
# COMPACT_ATOMS: atom_id res chain seq x y z
N ALA A 1 -9.65 -16.43 1.59
CA ALA A 1 -8.46 -17.09 2.17
C ALA A 1 -7.21 -16.39 1.66
N MET A 2 -6.26 -16.04 2.55
CA MET A 2 -5.04 -15.29 2.20
C MET A 2 -4.15 -15.99 1.15
N GLY A 3 -4.29 -17.31 0.99
CA GLY A 3 -3.72 -18.05 -0.14
C GLY A 3 -2.28 -18.55 0.03
N ALA A 4 -1.56 -18.12 1.07
CA ALA A 4 -0.15 -18.45 1.27
C ALA A 4 0.17 -19.97 1.18
N ASN A 5 -0.54 -20.79 1.96
CA ASN A 5 -0.32 -22.25 1.97
C ASN A 5 -0.68 -22.91 0.64
N MET A 6 -1.78 -22.46 0.01
CA MET A 6 -2.23 -22.99 -1.28
C MET A 6 -1.21 -22.69 -2.38
N ILE A 7 -0.71 -21.45 -2.44
CA ILE A 7 0.30 -21.04 -3.42
C ILE A 7 1.59 -21.82 -3.20
N ASN A 8 2.05 -21.99 -1.96
CA ASN A 8 3.26 -22.79 -1.69
C ASN A 8 3.09 -24.25 -2.13
N SER A 9 1.94 -24.88 -1.85
CA SER A 9 1.68 -26.25 -2.34
C SER A 9 1.68 -26.35 -3.86
N ILE A 10 1.12 -25.35 -4.56
CA ILE A 10 1.17 -25.28 -6.03
C ILE A 10 2.63 -25.12 -6.50
N LEU A 11 3.38 -24.19 -5.90
CA LEU A 11 4.78 -23.95 -6.25
C LEU A 11 5.65 -25.19 -6.04
N GLU A 12 5.45 -25.95 -4.97
CA GLU A 12 6.17 -27.22 -4.74
C GLU A 12 5.83 -28.27 -5.80
N SER A 13 4.56 -28.37 -6.20
CA SER A 13 4.15 -29.28 -7.27
C SER A 13 4.77 -28.88 -8.62
N VAL A 14 4.82 -27.58 -8.92
CA VAL A 14 5.49 -27.06 -10.12
C VAL A 14 7.00 -27.30 -10.04
N ALA A 15 7.63 -27.07 -8.89
CA ALA A 15 9.05 -27.31 -8.68
C ALA A 15 9.43 -28.78 -8.92
N ASN A 16 8.62 -29.73 -8.45
CA ASN A 16 8.81 -31.15 -8.76
C ASN A 16 8.81 -31.40 -10.27
N LYS A 17 7.89 -30.77 -11.02
CA LYS A 17 7.85 -30.91 -12.47
C LYS A 17 9.06 -30.28 -13.17
N LEU A 18 9.53 -29.13 -12.67
CA LEU A 18 10.73 -28.47 -13.19
C LEU A 18 11.99 -29.32 -12.98
N ARG A 19 12.12 -30.02 -11.84
CA ARG A 19 13.23 -30.95 -11.59
C ARG A 19 13.28 -32.11 -12.60
N GLU A 20 12.13 -32.57 -13.09
CA GLU A 20 12.09 -33.59 -14.16
C GLU A 20 12.62 -33.04 -15.49
N TRP A 21 12.37 -31.76 -15.78
CA TRP A 21 12.77 -31.12 -17.04
C TRP A 21 14.22 -30.64 -17.02
N PHE A 22 14.71 -30.23 -15.85
CA PHE A 22 16.02 -29.62 -15.65
C PHE A 22 16.74 -30.32 -14.48
N PRO A 23 17.18 -31.57 -14.65
CA PRO A 23 17.74 -32.38 -13.56
C PRO A 23 19.07 -31.87 -13.02
N GLU A 24 19.79 -31.07 -13.81
CA GLU A 24 21.08 -30.48 -13.42
C GLU A 24 20.91 -29.17 -12.62
N GLU A 25 19.70 -28.62 -12.56
CA GLU A 25 19.42 -27.34 -11.90
C GLU A 25 18.88 -27.53 -10.48
N GLU A 26 19.40 -26.76 -9.52
CA GLU A 26 18.95 -26.78 -8.14
C GLU A 26 17.87 -25.72 -7.88
N ILE A 27 16.65 -26.16 -7.59
CA ILE A 27 15.57 -25.24 -7.18
C ILE A 27 15.77 -24.86 -5.72
N LEU A 28 16.12 -23.59 -5.49
CA LEU A 28 16.42 -23.07 -4.16
C LEU A 28 15.17 -22.90 -3.27
N PHE A 29 14.09 -22.28 -3.79
CA PHE A 29 12.87 -22.02 -3.02
C PHE A 29 11.58 -22.12 -3.86
N SER A 30 10.52 -22.60 -3.22
CA SER A 30 9.14 -22.63 -3.73
C SER A 30 8.23 -21.84 -2.78
N ILE A 31 8.31 -20.51 -2.82
CA ILE A 31 7.68 -19.64 -1.82
C ILE A 31 6.93 -18.48 -2.46
N LEU A 32 5.77 -18.13 -1.90
CA LEU A 32 5.04 -16.94 -2.34
C LEU A 32 5.86 -15.65 -2.12
N SER A 33 5.53 -14.62 -2.90
CA SER A 33 5.94 -13.24 -2.60
C SER A 33 4.85 -12.52 -1.80
N ASN A 34 5.22 -11.91 -0.68
CA ASN A 34 4.32 -10.98 0.01
C ASN A 34 4.18 -9.64 -0.73
N PHE A 35 5.02 -9.35 -1.72
CA PHE A 35 4.89 -8.15 -2.54
C PHE A 35 3.78 -8.35 -3.59
N ALA A 36 2.53 -8.32 -3.12
CA ALA A 36 1.33 -8.69 -3.86
C ALA A 36 0.84 -7.59 -4.81
N THR A 37 1.65 -7.25 -5.82
CA THR A 37 1.34 -6.22 -6.83
C THR A 37 0.12 -6.57 -7.69
N GLU A 38 -0.27 -7.84 -7.74
CA GLU A 38 -1.48 -8.30 -8.44
C GLU A 38 -2.76 -8.18 -7.59
N SER A 39 -2.66 -7.70 -6.35
CA SER A 39 -3.81 -7.55 -5.44
C SER A 39 -3.89 -6.14 -4.87
N LEU A 40 -4.10 -5.17 -5.76
CA LEU A 40 -4.18 -3.75 -5.40
C LEU A 40 -5.62 -3.35 -5.04
N ALA A 41 -5.76 -2.70 -3.88
CA ALA A 41 -6.97 -1.99 -3.51
C ALA A 41 -6.75 -0.48 -3.63
N SER A 42 -7.74 0.24 -4.17
CA SER A 42 -7.69 1.70 -4.32
C SER A 42 -8.87 2.36 -3.61
N ALA A 43 -8.60 3.47 -2.93
CA ALA A 43 -9.61 4.32 -2.32
C ALA A 43 -9.41 5.77 -2.79
N CYS A 44 -10.53 6.49 -2.94
CA CYS A 44 -10.53 7.90 -3.31
C CYS A 44 -11.57 8.65 -2.47
N CYS A 45 -11.26 9.89 -2.10
CA CYS A 45 -12.22 10.80 -1.47
C CYS A 45 -12.12 12.19 -2.10
N GLU A 46 -13.24 12.91 -2.07
CA GLU A 46 -13.31 14.32 -2.44
C GLU A 46 -13.95 15.10 -1.30
N ILE A 47 -13.29 16.18 -0.88
CA ILE A 47 -13.73 16.99 0.25
C ILE A 47 -13.84 18.43 -0.22
N PRO A 48 -15.07 18.99 -0.35
CA PRO A 48 -15.26 20.41 -0.62
C PRO A 48 -14.59 21.28 0.44
N PHE A 49 -14.07 22.45 0.06
CA PHE A 49 -13.41 23.37 1.00
C PHE A 49 -14.32 23.76 2.17
N GLU A 50 -15.61 23.90 1.93
CA GLU A 50 -16.63 24.21 2.94
C GLU A 50 -16.76 23.13 4.03
N ARG A 51 -16.22 21.93 3.80
CA ARG A 51 -16.18 20.81 4.77
C ARG A 51 -14.84 20.68 5.50
N LEU A 52 -13.81 21.42 5.08
CA LEU A 52 -12.47 21.37 5.67
C LEU A 52 -12.25 22.39 6.79
N GLY A 53 -13.00 23.50 6.78
CA GLY A 53 -12.82 24.61 7.72
C GLY A 53 -14.11 25.31 8.10
N ARG A 54 -14.01 26.32 8.98
CA ARG A 54 -15.15 27.13 9.44
C ARG A 54 -15.68 28.09 8.38
N SER A 55 -14.87 28.41 7.37
CA SER A 55 -15.25 29.17 6.18
C SER A 55 -14.58 28.54 4.95
N LYS A 56 -15.05 28.92 3.76
CA LYS A 56 -14.49 28.43 2.50
C LYS A 56 -13.01 28.80 2.34
N GLU A 57 -12.64 30.03 2.70
CA GLU A 57 -11.26 30.54 2.60
C GLU A 57 -10.32 29.77 3.55
N ILE A 58 -10.78 29.48 4.78
CA ILE A 58 -10.02 28.64 5.72
C ILE A 58 -9.90 27.21 5.18
N GLY A 59 -10.98 26.67 4.60
CA GLY A 59 -10.98 25.35 3.99
C GLY A 59 -9.99 25.21 2.84
N GLU A 60 -9.91 26.22 1.98
CA GLU A 60 -8.92 26.29 0.89
C GLU A 60 -7.49 26.32 1.43
N GLN A 61 -7.22 27.11 2.49
CA GLN A 61 -5.89 27.14 3.12
C GLN A 61 -5.51 25.78 3.73
N ILE A 62 -6.47 25.08 4.36
CA ILE A 62 -6.26 23.73 4.90
C ILE A 62 -5.97 22.75 3.76
N ALA A 63 -6.74 22.81 2.66
CA ALA A 63 -6.51 21.96 1.49
C ALA A 63 -5.10 22.15 0.91
N LYS A 64 -4.64 23.41 0.77
CA LYS A 64 -3.29 23.74 0.28
C LYS A 64 -2.21 23.13 1.18
N LYS A 65 -2.37 23.26 2.50
CA LYS A 65 -1.43 22.66 3.47
C LYS A 65 -1.41 21.13 3.41
N ILE A 66 -2.57 20.48 3.22
CA ILE A 66 -2.63 19.01 3.09
C ILE A 66 -1.95 18.56 1.79
N GLN A 67 -2.20 19.25 0.67
CA GLN A 67 -1.51 18.98 -0.58
C GLN A 67 0.01 19.11 -0.41
N GLN A 68 0.50 20.22 0.15
CA GLN A 68 1.92 20.44 0.40
C GLN A 68 2.53 19.38 1.34
N ALA A 69 1.82 18.96 2.38
CA ALA A 69 2.27 17.90 3.26
C ALA A 69 2.35 16.54 2.55
N GLY A 70 1.42 16.27 1.63
CA GLY A 70 1.45 15.10 0.75
C GLY A 70 2.66 15.13 -0.20
N GLU A 71 2.93 16.27 -0.83
CA GLU A 71 4.10 16.48 -1.69
C GLU A 71 5.42 16.29 -0.91
N TYR A 72 5.53 16.85 0.30
CA TYR A 72 6.71 16.63 1.16
C TYR A 72 6.96 15.14 1.43
N ALA A 73 5.90 14.37 1.70
CA ALA A 73 6.02 12.93 1.90
C ALA A 73 6.47 12.15 0.66
N LYS A 74 6.40 12.73 -0.56
CA LYS A 74 6.94 12.12 -1.79
C LYS A 74 8.42 12.42 -2.01
N LEU A 75 8.95 13.47 -1.38
CA LEU A 75 10.31 13.98 -1.61
C LEU A 75 11.32 13.50 -0.56
N ASP A 76 10.87 13.34 0.69
CA ASP A 76 11.75 12.96 1.80
C ASP A 76 11.33 11.62 2.44
N PRO A 77 12.18 10.58 2.38
CA PRO A 77 11.94 9.30 3.05
C PRO A 77 11.68 9.40 4.57
N TYR A 78 12.31 10.35 5.27
CA TYR A 78 12.08 10.55 6.70
C TYR A 78 10.63 10.97 6.97
N ARG A 79 10.10 11.87 6.14
CA ARG A 79 8.68 12.24 6.20
C ARG A 79 7.79 11.11 5.72
N ALA A 80 8.14 10.45 4.61
CA ALA A 80 7.38 9.33 4.04
C ALA A 80 7.13 8.22 5.07
N ALA A 81 8.15 7.88 5.88
CA ALA A 81 8.04 6.88 6.93
C ALA A 81 6.93 7.25 7.92
N THR A 82 6.92 8.48 8.41
CA THR A 82 5.91 8.98 9.35
C THR A 82 4.52 9.08 8.71
N HIS A 83 4.46 9.52 7.45
CA HIS A 83 3.23 9.60 6.67
C HIS A 83 2.57 8.23 6.50
N ASN A 84 3.34 7.24 6.06
CA ASN A 84 2.86 5.88 5.84
C ASN A 84 2.51 5.16 7.15
N LYS A 85 3.25 5.44 8.24
CA LYS A 85 2.90 4.95 9.58
C LYS A 85 1.49 5.40 9.98
N GLY A 86 1.13 6.65 9.69
CA GLY A 86 -0.22 7.17 9.94
C GLY A 86 -1.31 6.40 9.20
N ILE A 87 -1.06 6.02 7.94
CA ILE A 87 -1.96 5.19 7.15
C ILE A 87 -2.06 3.77 7.74
N MET A 88 -0.91 3.19 8.11
CA MET A 88 -0.84 1.85 8.69
C MET A 88 -1.51 1.73 10.05
N ASN A 89 -1.59 2.81 10.85
CA ASN A 89 -2.37 2.80 12.10
C ASN A 89 -3.84 2.36 11.85
N GLY A 90 -4.46 2.83 10.76
CA GLY A 90 -5.83 2.47 10.42
C GLY A 90 -5.93 1.08 9.79
N ILE A 91 -5.09 0.80 8.78
CA ILE A 91 -5.10 -0.49 8.07
C ILE A 91 -4.82 -1.64 9.03
N ALA A 92 -3.74 -1.55 9.82
CA ALA A 92 -3.31 -2.63 10.70
C ALA A 92 -4.36 -2.94 11.78
N ALA A 93 -5.11 -1.94 12.25
CA ALA A 93 -6.19 -2.15 13.22
C ALA A 93 -7.31 -3.01 12.64
N VAL A 94 -7.77 -2.71 11.42
CA VAL A 94 -8.83 -3.50 10.73
C VAL A 94 -8.33 -4.89 10.37
N VAL A 95 -7.10 -5.01 9.87
CA VAL A 95 -6.47 -6.30 9.53
C VAL A 95 -6.38 -7.18 10.79
N ALA A 96 -5.92 -6.63 11.92
CA ALA A 96 -5.87 -7.36 13.19
C ALA A 96 -7.26 -7.78 13.68
N ALA A 97 -8.23 -6.86 13.64
CA ALA A 97 -9.60 -7.12 14.10
C ALA A 97 -10.32 -8.20 13.29
N THR A 98 -9.93 -8.40 12.03
CA THR A 98 -10.49 -9.42 11.13
C THR A 98 -9.70 -10.73 11.13
N GLY A 99 -8.67 -10.87 12.00
CA GLY A 99 -7.86 -12.08 12.09
C GLY A 99 -6.89 -12.29 10.92
N ASN A 100 -6.61 -11.24 10.13
CA ASN A 100 -5.68 -11.29 9.02
C ASN A 100 -4.23 -11.06 9.46
N ASP A 101 -3.26 -11.49 8.63
CA ASP A 101 -1.84 -11.32 8.93
C ASP A 101 -1.39 -9.86 8.74
N THR A 102 -1.16 -9.17 9.84
CA THR A 102 -0.69 -7.77 9.85
C THR A 102 0.73 -7.59 9.28
N ARG A 103 1.60 -8.60 9.39
CA ARG A 103 2.99 -8.52 8.92
C ARG A 103 3.04 -8.67 7.40
N ALA A 104 2.24 -9.57 6.83
CA ALA A 104 2.14 -9.72 5.39
C ALA A 104 1.63 -8.45 4.72
N VAL A 105 0.56 -7.84 5.26
CA VAL A 105 0.05 -6.55 4.77
C VAL A 105 1.12 -5.45 4.92
N SER A 106 1.76 -5.36 6.08
CA SER A 106 2.79 -4.33 6.35
C SER A 106 3.98 -4.44 5.40
N SER A 107 4.55 -5.64 5.24
CA SER A 107 5.69 -5.88 4.34
C SER A 107 5.35 -5.54 2.88
N SER A 108 4.16 -5.91 2.43
CA SER A 108 3.67 -5.60 1.09
C SER A 108 3.54 -4.10 0.84
N ILE A 109 2.86 -3.40 1.77
CA ILE A 109 2.58 -1.97 1.65
C ILE A 109 3.86 -1.14 1.68
N HIS A 110 4.79 -1.47 2.59
CA HIS A 110 6.08 -0.77 2.68
C HIS A 110 7.00 -1.06 1.49
N ALA A 111 7.00 -2.29 0.94
CA ALA A 111 7.70 -2.58 -0.32
C ALA A 111 7.10 -1.77 -1.48
N TYR A 112 5.76 -1.68 -1.56
CA TYR A 112 5.08 -0.90 -2.58
C TYR A 112 5.37 0.60 -2.50
N ALA A 113 5.57 1.13 -1.28
CA ALA A 113 6.01 2.51 -1.08
C ALA A 113 7.40 2.83 -1.68
N ALA A 114 8.25 1.81 -1.88
CA ALA A 114 9.60 1.95 -2.45
C ALA A 114 9.72 1.51 -3.92
N ARG A 115 8.61 1.10 -4.57
CA ARG A 115 8.62 0.47 -5.91
C ARG A 115 9.25 1.30 -7.04
N ASN A 116 9.37 2.62 -6.85
CA ASN A 116 9.93 3.55 -7.83
C ASN A 116 11.42 3.89 -7.54
N GLY A 117 12.10 3.10 -6.71
CA GLY A 117 13.52 3.30 -6.35
C GLY A 117 13.76 4.22 -5.15
N LEU A 118 12.73 4.96 -4.69
CA LEU A 118 12.75 5.74 -3.46
C LEU A 118 11.52 5.41 -2.62
N TYR A 119 11.68 5.34 -1.30
CA TYR A 119 10.57 5.16 -0.36
C TYR A 119 9.76 6.46 -0.24
N GLN A 120 8.50 6.44 -0.67
CA GLN A 120 7.63 7.62 -0.78
C GLN A 120 6.30 7.45 -0.02
N GLY A 121 5.63 8.57 0.25
CA GLY A 121 4.27 8.61 0.78
C GLY A 121 3.29 7.87 -0.15
N LEU A 122 2.40 7.05 0.42
CA LEU A 122 1.49 6.18 -0.34
C LEU A 122 0.27 6.91 -0.92
N THR A 123 -0.14 8.03 -0.33
CA THR A 123 -1.31 8.79 -0.80
C THR A 123 -0.92 9.90 -1.76
N ASP A 124 -1.82 10.24 -2.66
CA ASP A 124 -1.76 11.45 -3.47
C ASP A 124 -2.88 12.41 -3.05
N TRP A 125 -2.50 13.65 -2.74
CA TRP A 125 -3.43 14.72 -2.38
C TRP A 125 -3.32 15.83 -3.42
N GLN A 126 -4.45 16.22 -4.01
CA GLN A 126 -4.50 17.26 -5.05
C GLN A 126 -5.72 18.14 -4.85
N ILE A 127 -5.56 19.44 -5.08
CA ILE A 127 -6.70 20.34 -5.23
C ILE A 127 -7.24 20.24 -6.65
N LYS A 128 -8.55 20.03 -6.78
CA LYS A 128 -9.28 20.12 -8.05
C LYS A 128 -10.49 21.01 -7.86
N GLU A 129 -10.55 22.11 -8.61
CA GLU A 129 -11.58 23.14 -8.45
C GLU A 129 -11.67 23.60 -6.97
N ASN A 130 -12.83 23.45 -6.34
CA ASN A 130 -13.07 23.82 -4.94
C ASN A 130 -13.03 22.62 -3.98
N LYS A 131 -12.29 21.55 -4.33
CA LYS A 131 -12.23 20.32 -3.56
C LYS A 131 -10.80 19.85 -3.36
N LEU A 132 -10.55 19.25 -2.20
CA LEU A 132 -9.37 18.43 -1.94
C LEU A 132 -9.69 16.98 -2.32
N VAL A 133 -8.87 16.39 -3.19
CA VAL A 133 -9.01 15.02 -3.67
C VAL A 133 -7.86 14.18 -3.12
N GLY A 134 -8.18 13.14 -2.37
CA GLY A 134 -7.22 12.18 -1.82
C GLY A 134 -7.33 10.83 -2.49
N LYS A 135 -6.20 10.20 -2.81
CA LYS A 135 -6.13 8.84 -3.37
C LYS A 135 -5.13 7.99 -2.62
N LEU A 136 -5.43 6.70 -2.50
CA LEU A 136 -4.55 5.68 -1.94
C LEU A 136 -4.68 4.42 -2.79
N THR A 137 -3.55 3.86 -3.23
CA THR A 137 -3.50 2.51 -3.83
C THR A 137 -2.42 1.72 -3.11
N VAL A 138 -2.79 0.56 -2.56
CA VAL A 138 -1.89 -0.30 -1.80
C VAL A 138 -2.17 -1.78 -2.08
N PRO A 139 -1.15 -2.65 -2.03
CA PRO A 139 -1.37 -4.09 -2.08
C PRO A 139 -2.04 -4.56 -0.77
N LEU A 140 -3.16 -5.27 -0.91
CA LEU A 140 -3.98 -5.74 0.21
C LEU A 140 -4.44 -7.18 -0.06
N ALA A 141 -3.55 -8.13 0.17
CA ALA A 141 -3.88 -9.56 0.15
C ALA A 141 -4.48 -9.98 1.51
N VAL A 142 -5.79 -9.78 1.67
CA VAL A 142 -6.57 -10.19 2.86
C VAL A 142 -7.51 -11.36 2.52
N ALA A 143 -7.90 -12.13 3.55
CA ALA A 143 -8.63 -13.39 3.44
C ALA A 143 -10.15 -13.25 3.35
#